data_AF-A0AAP7ZM69-F1
#
_entry.id   AF-A0AAP7ZM69-F1
#
_cell.length_a   1.000
_cell.length_b   1.000
_cell.length_c   1.000
_cell.angle_alpha   90.00
_cell.angle_beta   90.00
_cell.angle_gamma   90.00
#
_symmetry.space_group_name_H-M   'P 1'
#
loop_
_entity.id
_entity.type
_entity.pdbx_description
1 polymer ?
#
loop_
_entity_poly.entity_id
_entity_poly.type
_entity_poly.pdbx_seq_one_letter_code
_entity_poly.pdbx_strand_id
1 'polypeptide(L)'
;MRFLASLFFKSTIRDHGSAAPREGVWEEVIVLVISHTESGALARAEQLGVERSGVTYSSDSGEVTWTYVKVERVVPMEDGELIDGQELFSRYLRSSEARSILEPLD
;
A
#
# COMPACT_ATOMS: atom_id res chain seq x y z
N MET A 1 8.76 4.03 -19.53
CA MET A 1 9.58 4.50 -18.40
C MET A 1 9.20 3.72 -17.17
N ARG A 2 10.11 3.56 -16.22
CA ARG A 2 9.86 2.85 -14.97
C ARG A 2 9.71 3.85 -13.83
N PHE A 3 8.79 3.55 -12.93
CA PHE A 3 8.52 4.36 -11.76
C PHE A 3 8.41 3.46 -10.53
N LEU A 4 8.85 3.97 -9.39
CA LEU A 4 8.52 3.41 -8.09
C LEU A 4 7.29 4.14 -7.57
N ALA A 5 6.30 3.39 -7.09
CA ALA A 5 5.13 3.95 -6.44
C ALA A 5 5.06 3.42 -5.00
N SER A 6 4.88 4.33 -4.04
CA SER A 6 4.64 3.97 -2.63
C SER A 6 3.14 3.96 -2.36
N LEU A 7 2.60 2.78 -2.08
CA LEU A 7 1.18 2.53 -1.82
C LEU A 7 0.98 2.27 -0.33
N PHE A 8 -0.04 2.90 0.25
CA PHE A 8 -0.40 2.72 1.64
C PHE A 8 -1.69 1.93 1.80
N PHE A 9 -1.66 0.96 2.71
CA PHE A 9 -2.80 0.17 3.12
C PHE A 9 -2.99 0.26 4.64
N LYS A 10 -4.23 0.15 5.08
CA LYS A 10 -4.61 0.05 6.49
C LYS A 10 -5.28 -1.29 6.72
N SER A 11 -4.89 -1.99 7.77
CA SER A 11 -5.55 -3.22 8.19
C SER A 11 -6.63 -2.99 9.25
N THR A 12 -7.66 -3.83 9.22
CA THR A 12 -8.59 -4.01 10.33
C THR A 12 -8.58 -5.47 10.75
N ILE A 13 -8.76 -5.72 12.04
CA ILE A 13 -8.72 -7.05 12.63
C ILE A 13 -10.08 -7.36 13.24
N ARG A 14 -10.70 -8.45 12.80
CA ARG A 14 -11.93 -8.99 13.39
C ARG A 14 -11.56 -10.18 14.27
N ASP A 15 -11.46 -9.93 15.57
CA ASP A 15 -11.14 -10.96 16.56
C ASP A 15 -12.27 -12.02 16.63
N HIS A 16 -11.92 -13.27 16.91
CA HIS A 16 -12.90 -14.34 17.10
C HIS A 16 -13.76 -14.07 18.35
N GLY A 17 -14.98 -13.58 18.14
CA GLY A 17 -15.94 -13.28 19.20
C GLY A 17 -16.20 -11.79 19.45
N SER A 18 -15.50 -10.88 18.76
CA SER A 18 -15.85 -9.45 18.76
C SER A 18 -16.88 -9.14 17.68
N ALA A 19 -17.87 -8.30 18.00
CA ALA A 19 -18.84 -7.82 17.04
C ALA A 19 -18.27 -6.72 16.11
N ALA A 20 -17.25 -5.99 16.56
CA ALA A 20 -16.66 -4.86 15.85
C ALA A 20 -15.19 -5.13 15.49
N PRO A 21 -14.78 -4.88 14.22
CA PRO A 21 -13.37 -4.88 13.86
C PRO A 21 -12.62 -3.77 14.61
N ARG A 22 -11.40 -4.06 15.03
CA ARG A 22 -10.48 -3.05 15.59
C ARG A 22 -9.45 -2.63 14.55
N GLU A 23 -8.86 -1.46 14.76
CA GLU A 23 -7.74 -0.99 13.93
C GLU A 23 -6.52 -1.92 14.11
N GLY A 24 -5.92 -2.29 12.97
CA GLY A 24 -4.67 -3.04 12.92
C GLY A 24 -3.47 -2.11 12.67
N VAL A 25 -2.50 -2.64 11.93
CA VAL A 25 -1.32 -1.90 11.47
C VAL A 25 -1.55 -1.30 10.09
N TRP A 26 -0.66 -0.39 9.71
CA TRP A 26 -0.54 0.10 8.34
C TRP A 26 0.55 -0.68 7.61
N GLU A 27 0.50 -0.64 6.29
CA GLU A 27 1.52 -1.20 5.41
C GLU A 27 1.85 -0.18 4.33
N GLU A 28 3.15 0.03 4.11
CA GLU A 28 3.67 0.68 2.92
C GLU A 28 4.24 -0.39 2.00
N VAL A 29 3.81 -0.37 0.74
CA VAL A 29 4.29 -1.26 -0.32
C VAL A 29 4.87 -0.39 -1.43
N ILE A 30 6.15 -0.60 -1.76
CA ILE A 30 6.80 0.03 -2.90
C ILE A 30 6.76 -0.95 -4.06
N VAL A 31 6.08 -0.55 -5.13
CA VAL A 31 5.92 -1.35 -6.36
C VAL A 31 6.58 -0.66 -7.55
N LEU A 32 7.03 -1.47 -8.51
CA LEU A 32 7.40 -0.97 -9.83
C LEU A 32 6.15 -0.76 -10.70
N VAL A 33 6.09 0.37 -11.40
CA VAL A 33 5.06 0.67 -12.39
C VAL A 33 5.71 1.11 -13.71
N ILE A 34 5.24 0.55 -14.82
CA ILE A 34 5.65 0.93 -16.17
C ILE A 34 4.61 1.87 -16.76
N SER A 35 5.05 3.08 -17.15
CA SER A 35 4.21 4.05 -17.86
C SER A 35 5.03 4.97 -18.78
N HIS A 36 4.35 5.73 -19.63
CA HIS A 36 4.98 6.75 -20.47
C HIS A 36 5.11 8.10 -19.78
N THR A 37 4.34 8.35 -18.72
CA THR A 37 4.33 9.59 -17.95
C THR A 37 4.20 9.30 -16.46
N GLU A 38 4.62 10.25 -15.62
CA GLU A 38 4.42 10.16 -14.17
C GLU A 38 2.94 10.12 -13.80
N SER A 39 2.11 10.90 -14.50
CA SER A 39 0.65 10.87 -14.32
C SER A 39 0.03 9.51 -14.66
N GLY A 40 0.54 8.84 -15.69
CA GLY A 40 0.11 7.49 -16.06
C GLY A 40 0.59 6.44 -15.06
N ALA A 41 1.79 6.62 -14.49
CA ALA A 41 2.31 5.76 -13.44
C ALA A 41 1.50 5.91 -12.14
N LEU A 42 1.12 7.14 -11.77
CA LEU A 42 0.20 7.39 -10.66
C LEU A 42 -1.14 6.69 -10.87
N ALA A 43 -1.77 6.88 -12.04
CA ALA A 43 -3.04 6.23 -12.34
C ALA A 43 -2.96 4.69 -12.27
N ARG A 44 -1.86 4.10 -12.75
CA ARG A 44 -1.65 2.66 -12.67
C ARG A 44 -1.37 2.17 -11.24
N ALA A 45 -0.61 2.94 -10.45
CA ALA A 45 -0.37 2.65 -9.05
C ALA A 45 -1.66 2.70 -8.21
N GLU A 46 -2.52 3.70 -8.46
CA GLU A 46 -3.86 3.80 -7.85
C GLU A 46 -4.70 2.56 -8.19
N GLN A 47 -4.70 2.13 -9.44
CA GLN A 47 -5.40 0.92 -9.87
C GLN A 47 -4.85 -0.33 -9.14
N LEU A 48 -3.53 -0.49 -9.03
CA LEU A 48 -2.91 -1.60 -8.28
C LEU A 48 -3.33 -1.59 -6.81
N GLY A 49 -3.40 -0.41 -6.19
CA GLY A 49 -3.90 -0.24 -4.83
C GLY A 49 -5.32 -0.77 -4.67
N VAL A 50 -6.22 -0.35 -5.55
CA VAL A 50 -7.62 -0.81 -5.57
C VAL A 50 -7.73 -2.32 -5.80
N GLU A 51 -6.97 -2.86 -6.77
CA GLU A 51 -6.95 -4.31 -7.09
C GLU A 51 -6.49 -5.16 -5.89
N ARG A 52 -5.58 -4.64 -5.06
CA ARG A 52 -5.05 -5.32 -3.86
C ARG A 52 -5.86 -5.03 -2.59
N SER A 53 -6.86 -4.16 -2.67
CA SER A 53 -7.72 -3.79 -1.54
C SER A 53 -8.76 -4.87 -1.25
N GLY A 54 -9.16 -4.98 0.02
CA GLY A 54 -10.21 -5.91 0.47
C GLY A 54 -9.72 -7.35 0.70
N VAL A 55 -8.44 -7.64 0.48
CA VAL A 55 -7.89 -8.98 0.73
C VAL A 55 -7.91 -9.28 2.22
N THR A 56 -8.49 -10.42 2.58
CA THR A 56 -8.65 -10.87 3.97
C THR A 56 -7.86 -12.15 4.20
N TYR A 57 -7.09 -12.17 5.28
CA TYR A 57 -6.27 -13.30 5.71
C TYR A 57 -6.70 -13.77 7.09
N SER A 58 -6.71 -15.08 7.30
CA SER A 58 -6.90 -15.64 8.64
C SER A 58 -5.59 -15.59 9.42
N SER A 59 -5.66 -15.19 10.69
CA SER A 59 -4.53 -15.20 11.64
C SER A 59 -4.99 -15.75 12.98
N ASP A 60 -4.06 -16.09 13.86
CA ASP A 60 -4.36 -16.52 15.24
C ASP A 60 -5.14 -15.45 16.04
N SER A 61 -5.03 -14.18 15.62
CA SER A 61 -5.70 -13.04 16.23
C SER A 61 -7.08 -12.75 15.63
N GLY A 62 -7.53 -13.52 14.63
CA GLY A 62 -8.75 -13.24 13.86
C GLY A 62 -8.48 -12.96 12.38
N GLU A 63 -9.50 -12.44 11.70
CA GLU A 63 -9.41 -12.09 10.28
C GLU A 63 -8.82 -10.69 10.10
N VAL A 64 -7.78 -10.59 9.28
CA VAL A 64 -7.10 -9.33 8.94
C VAL A 64 -7.51 -8.92 7.53
N THR A 65 -8.19 -7.79 7.39
CA THR A 65 -8.57 -7.23 6.08
C THR A 65 -7.74 -5.99 5.79
N TRP A 66 -7.06 -5.98 4.65
CA TRP A 66 -6.31 -4.83 4.14
C TRP A 66 -7.18 -3.94 3.27
N THR A 67 -7.13 -2.64 3.48
CA THR A 67 -7.84 -1.64 2.68
C THR A 67 -6.84 -0.62 2.15
N TYR A 68 -6.87 -0.41 0.84
CA TYR A 68 -6.08 0.60 0.17
C TYR A 68 -6.47 2.01 0.62
N VAL A 69 -5.47 2.87 0.81
CA VAL A 69 -5.65 4.24 1.27
C VAL A 69 -5.28 5.24 0.17
N LYS A 70 -4.03 5.26 -0.28
CA LYS A 70 -3.55 6.15 -1.36
C LYS A 70 -2.18 5.74 -1.90
N VAL A 71 -1.80 6.28 -3.05
CA VAL A 71 -0.40 6.43 -3.46
C VAL A 71 0.15 7.67 -2.76
N GLU A 72 1.26 7.54 -2.04
CA GLU A 72 1.92 8.68 -1.40
C GLU A 72 2.86 9.41 -2.36
N ARG A 73 3.64 8.67 -3.16
CA ARG A 73 4.51 9.25 -4.19
C ARG A 73 4.74 8.31 -5.36
N VAL A 74 5.09 8.90 -6.49
CA VAL A 74 5.65 8.20 -7.65
C VAL A 74 6.98 8.86 -8.01
N VAL A 75 8.03 8.06 -8.22
CA VAL A 75 9.35 8.58 -8.61
C VAL A 75 9.90 7.83 -9.82
N PRO A 76 10.51 8.53 -10.80
CA PRO A 76 11.14 7.87 -11.93
C PRO A 76 12.33 7.04 -11.46
N MET A 77 12.55 5.90 -12.11
CA MET A 77 13.67 5.00 -11.83
C MET A 77 14.46 4.77 -13.11
N GLU A 78 15.79 4.79 -13.00
CA GLU A 78 16.68 4.44 -14.12
C GLU A 78 16.56 2.94 -14.48
N ASP A 79 16.93 2.61 -15.72
CA ASP A 79 16.65 1.30 -16.30
C ASP A 79 17.41 0.15 -15.61
N GLY A 80 16.66 -0.88 -15.21
CA GLY A 80 17.14 -2.15 -14.68
C GLY A 80 16.18 -3.31 -15.03
N GLU A 81 16.56 -4.55 -14.72
CA GLU A 81 15.80 -5.78 -15.06
C GLU A 81 14.59 -6.03 -14.14
N LEU A 82 13.77 -5.03 -13.85
CA LEU A 82 12.58 -5.17 -13.00
C LEU A 82 11.28 -5.21 -13.83
N ILE A 83 10.30 -5.98 -13.35
CA ILE A 83 9.03 -6.29 -14.02
C ILE A 83 7.90 -5.40 -13.47
N ASP A 84 6.94 -5.00 -14.31
CA ASP A 84 5.75 -4.22 -13.90
C ASP A 84 4.96 -4.90 -12.78
N GLY A 85 4.53 -4.11 -11.80
CA GLY A 85 3.74 -4.57 -10.65
C GLY A 85 4.54 -5.34 -9.58
N GLN A 86 5.83 -5.55 -9.79
CA GLN A 86 6.70 -6.23 -8.83
C GLN A 86 6.81 -5.41 -7.54
N GLU A 87 6.53 -6.06 -6.42
CA GLU A 87 6.85 -5.51 -5.10
C GLU A 87 8.37 -5.54 -4.89
N LEU A 88 8.93 -4.39 -4.55
CA LEU A 88 10.36 -4.24 -4.28
C LEU A 88 10.65 -4.12 -2.78
N PHE A 89 9.69 -3.60 -2.03
CA PHE A 89 9.81 -3.38 -0.61
C PHE A 89 8.42 -3.33 0.04
N SER A 90 8.31 -3.85 1.26
CA SER A 90 7.16 -3.66 2.12
C SER A 90 7.59 -3.50 3.57
N ARG A 91 6.82 -2.70 4.33
CA ARG A 91 6.98 -2.57 5.78
C ARG A 91 5.65 -2.33 6.48
N TYR A 92 5.56 -2.83 7.70
CA TYR A 92 4.47 -2.50 8.61
C TYR A 92 4.77 -1.25 9.43
N LEU A 93 3.74 -0.43 9.63
CA LEU A 93 3.82 0.85 10.30
C LEU A 93 2.74 0.95 11.39
N ARG A 94 3.08 1.63 12.48
CA ARG A 94 2.09 2.11 13.46
C ARG A 94 1.30 3.26 12.85
N SER A 95 0.08 3.49 13.34
CA SER A 95 -0.77 4.59 12.84
C SER A 95 -0.15 5.98 13.02
N SER A 96 0.77 6.17 13.98
CA SER A 96 1.53 7.43 14.12
C SER A 96 2.59 7.61 13.03
N GLU A 97 3.27 6.53 12.65
CA GLU A 97 4.32 6.56 11.62
C GLU A 97 3.70 6.78 10.24
N ALA A 98 2.61 6.07 9.94
CA ALA A 98 1.86 6.27 8.69
C ALA A 98 1.36 7.73 8.56
N ARG A 99 0.77 8.31 9.63
CA ARG A 99 0.35 9.71 9.61
C ARG A 99 1.51 10.67 9.37
N SER A 100 2.63 10.48 10.07
CA SER A 100 3.82 11.33 9.88
C SER A 100 4.39 11.30 8.45
N ILE A 101 4.12 10.25 7.67
CA ILE A 101 4.54 10.15 6.27
C ILE A 101 3.48 10.76 5.34
N LEU A 102 2.20 10.51 5.63
CA LEU A 102 1.10 10.85 4.73
C LEU A 102 0.57 12.28 4.88
N GLU A 103 0.82 12.92 6.02
CA GLU A 103 0.42 14.29 6.34
C GLU A 103 1.57 15.26 6.01
N PRO A 104 1.28 16.44 5.43
CA PRO A 104 2.28 17.49 5.26
C PRO A 104 2.91 17.87 6.61
N LEU A 105 4.21 18.16 6.60
CA LEU A 105 4.85 18.85 7.73
C LEU A 105 4.49 20.33 7.61
N ASP A 106 3.81 20.88 8.63
CA ASP A 106 3.57 22.32 8.76
C ASP A 106 4.87 23.11 8.95
#